data_AF-E0NR03-F1
#
_entry.id   AF-E0NR03-F1
#
_cell.length_a   1.000
_cell.length_b   1.000
_cell.length_c   1.000
_cell.angle_alpha   90.00
_cell.angle_beta   90.00
_cell.angle_gamma   90.00
#
_symmetry.space_group_name_H-M   'P 1'
#
loop_
_entity.id
_entity.type
_entity.pdbx_description
1 polymer ?
#
loop_
_entity_poly.entity_id
_entity_poly.type
_entity_poly.pdbx_seq_one_letter_code
_entity_poly.pdbx_strand_id
1 'polypeptide(L)'
;MEYIENMELILSPLRLPCDSTRPLLIAGPCSAETEEQVLSTARELAALGCRIFRAGVWKPRTKPGGFEGNGELALPWMKRVKEEMGMFVGTEVATPEHVERCMAYGIDFFWIGARTSANPFAMQALADALRGIDLPVLVKNPVNPDLELWIGGMERLNQAGIRRLAAIHRGFSSYDKHLYRNAPMWQIPIELRRRFPFLPIICDPSHIGGRRELIAPLSQQAMDMGFDGLIVESHCTPDAAWSDARQQLTPDALNGILSRLVVRSKSIPSESLHALRSQIDELDNELLELLAKRMRISCEIAHYKKDHNLTVLQPARYNEILETRSIQGTRCGMNVKFVKNIFEGIHEESIRQQMEIINKQS
;
A
#
# COMPACT_ATOMS: atom_id res chain seq x y z
N MET A 1 1.59 26.52 17.41
CA MET A 1 1.71 25.09 17.07
C MET A 1 2.77 25.02 16.00
N GLU A 2 3.96 24.58 16.39
CA GLU A 2 5.13 24.48 15.52
C GLU A 2 4.83 23.55 14.34
N TYR A 3 5.16 24.04 13.14
CA TYR A 3 5.25 23.20 11.96
C TYR A 3 6.27 22.11 12.25
N ILE A 4 5.83 20.85 12.28
CA ILE A 4 6.72 19.70 12.26
C ILE A 4 7.46 19.79 10.92
N GLU A 5 8.74 20.14 10.96
CA GLU A 5 9.67 19.92 9.85
C GLU A 5 9.49 18.48 9.37
N ASN A 6 9.14 18.30 8.09
CA ASN A 6 9.01 16.99 7.46
C ASN A 6 10.29 16.19 7.74
N MET A 7 10.25 15.24 8.68
CA MET A 7 11.37 14.36 8.93
C MET A 7 11.52 13.44 7.71
N GLU A 8 12.52 13.70 6.88
CA GLU A 8 12.89 12.78 5.81
C GLU A 8 13.40 11.46 6.42
N LEU A 9 12.87 10.33 5.96
CA LEU A 9 13.39 9.02 6.34
C LEU A 9 14.82 8.87 5.81
N ILE A 10 15.77 8.57 6.71
CA ILE A 10 17.15 8.28 6.33
C ILE A 10 17.23 6.83 5.86
N LEU A 11 17.33 6.61 4.54
CA LEU A 11 17.23 5.28 3.93
C LEU A 11 18.58 4.75 3.43
N SER A 12 18.79 3.45 3.63
CA SER A 12 19.86 2.65 3.05
C SER A 12 19.29 1.55 2.14
N PRO A 13 20.03 1.08 1.12
CA PRO A 13 19.58 -0.05 0.29
C PRO A 13 19.24 -1.28 1.15
N LEU A 14 18.18 -2.01 0.79
CA LEU A 14 17.73 -3.19 1.55
C LEU A 14 18.78 -4.32 1.59
N ARG A 15 19.75 -4.36 0.67
CA ARG A 15 20.73 -5.47 0.54
C ARG A 15 20.08 -6.88 0.42
N LEU A 16 18.81 -6.93 0.05
CA LEU A 16 18.14 -8.15 -0.36
C LEU A 16 18.46 -8.42 -1.84
N PRO A 17 18.67 -9.68 -2.25
CA PRO A 17 19.01 -10.01 -3.63
C PRO A 17 17.85 -9.66 -4.56
N CYS A 18 18.08 -8.71 -5.46
CA CYS A 18 17.15 -8.32 -6.52
C CYS A 18 17.90 -8.31 -7.86
N ASP A 19 17.28 -8.87 -8.89
CA ASP A 19 17.75 -8.71 -10.26
C ASP A 19 17.34 -7.32 -10.75
N SER A 20 18.21 -6.61 -11.47
CA SER A 20 17.85 -5.32 -12.10
C SER A 20 16.71 -5.44 -13.13
N THR A 21 16.42 -6.64 -13.61
CA THR A 21 15.42 -6.91 -14.66
C THR A 21 14.09 -7.43 -14.11
N ARG A 22 14.03 -7.84 -12.84
CA ARG A 22 12.82 -8.40 -12.20
C ARG A 22 12.50 -7.67 -10.91
N PRO A 23 11.23 -7.50 -10.55
CA PRO A 23 10.88 -6.92 -9.25
C PRO A 23 11.42 -7.78 -8.12
N LEU A 24 11.69 -7.16 -6.97
CA LEU A 24 12.06 -7.89 -5.76
C LEU A 24 10.96 -8.90 -5.43
N LEU A 25 11.29 -10.18 -5.32
CA LEU A 25 10.35 -11.23 -4.98
C LEU A 25 10.65 -11.84 -3.63
N ILE A 26 9.66 -11.81 -2.74
CA ILE A 26 9.67 -12.50 -1.46
C ILE A 26 8.56 -13.55 -1.51
N ALA A 27 8.90 -14.83 -1.45
CA ALA A 27 7.91 -15.90 -1.60
C ALA A 27 8.09 -17.02 -0.57
N GLY A 28 7.00 -17.69 -0.21
CA GLY A 28 7.02 -18.77 0.75
C GLY A 28 5.68 -18.89 1.50
N PRO A 29 5.54 -19.89 2.36
CA PRO A 29 4.24 -20.29 2.89
C PRO A 29 3.71 -19.27 3.89
N CYS A 30 2.39 -19.21 4.05
CA CYS A 30 1.73 -18.36 5.04
C CYS A 30 2.28 -18.62 6.44
N SER A 31 2.39 -19.88 6.84
CA SER A 31 3.01 -20.30 8.10
C SER A 31 4.09 -21.33 7.86
N ALA A 32 5.04 -21.43 8.79
CA ALA A 32 5.91 -22.60 8.88
C ALA A 32 5.16 -23.71 9.62
N GLU A 33 4.66 -24.72 8.89
CA GLU A 33 3.73 -25.73 9.40
C GLU A 33 4.48 -26.98 9.88
N THR A 34 5.36 -27.51 9.03
CA THR A 34 6.30 -28.58 9.36
C THR A 34 7.64 -28.33 8.68
N GLU A 35 8.69 -28.98 9.16
CA GLU A 35 10.00 -28.90 8.53
C GLU A 35 9.98 -29.37 7.06
N GLU A 36 9.31 -30.50 6.79
CA GLU A 36 9.16 -31.04 5.44
C GLU A 36 8.44 -30.05 4.51
N GLN A 37 7.34 -29.45 4.98
CA GLN A 37 6.56 -28.47 4.22
C GLN A 37 7.42 -27.23 3.88
N VAL A 38 8.14 -26.70 4.86
CA VAL A 38 9.02 -25.53 4.68
C VAL A 38 10.13 -25.82 3.68
N LEU A 39 10.87 -26.92 3.87
CA LEU A 39 12.00 -27.28 3.01
C LEU A 39 11.55 -27.66 1.60
N SER A 40 10.42 -28.36 1.45
CA SER A 40 9.87 -28.70 0.13
C SER A 40 9.48 -27.45 -0.65
N THR A 41 8.72 -26.55 0.00
CA THR A 41 8.31 -25.27 -0.62
C THR A 41 9.52 -24.42 -0.99
N ALA A 42 10.52 -24.33 -0.11
CA ALA A 42 11.74 -23.57 -0.37
C ALA A 42 12.56 -24.15 -1.53
N ARG A 43 12.70 -25.48 -1.62
CA ARG A 43 13.42 -26.15 -2.70
C ARG A 43 12.78 -25.89 -4.06
N GLU A 44 11.46 -26.00 -4.15
CA GLU A 44 10.72 -25.71 -5.39
C GLU A 44 10.86 -24.24 -5.80
N LEU A 45 10.77 -23.29 -4.85
CA LEU A 45 10.96 -21.87 -5.12
C LEU A 45 12.40 -21.54 -5.54
N ALA A 46 13.40 -22.13 -4.88
CA ALA A 46 14.81 -21.94 -5.19
C ALA A 46 15.15 -22.46 -6.60
N ALA A 47 14.58 -23.60 -7.00
CA ALA A 47 14.73 -24.14 -8.35
C ALA A 47 14.19 -23.20 -9.44
N LEU A 48 13.22 -22.33 -9.10
CA LEU A 48 12.65 -21.31 -9.97
C LEU A 48 13.39 -19.96 -9.87
N GLY A 49 14.51 -19.91 -9.14
CA GLY A 49 15.36 -18.74 -8.99
C GLY A 49 14.90 -17.74 -7.92
N CYS A 50 13.93 -18.10 -7.07
CA CYS A 50 13.60 -17.29 -5.90
C CYS A 50 14.77 -17.30 -4.91
N ARG A 51 15.14 -16.13 -4.38
CA ARG A 51 16.29 -15.97 -3.47
C ARG A 51 15.91 -15.50 -2.07
N ILE A 52 14.63 -15.15 -1.86
CA ILE A 52 14.14 -14.60 -0.60
C ILE A 52 12.92 -15.39 -0.18
N PHE A 53 13.06 -16.10 0.94
CA PHE A 53 12.05 -16.97 1.50
C PHE A 53 11.35 -16.31 2.70
N ARG A 54 10.01 -16.40 2.72
CA ARG A 54 9.19 -15.92 3.85
C ARG A 54 8.37 -17.04 4.47
N ALA A 55 8.34 -17.13 5.79
CA ALA A 55 7.33 -17.93 6.49
C ALA A 55 6.98 -17.29 7.84
N GLY A 56 5.70 -17.28 8.20
CA GLY A 56 5.29 -16.80 9.53
C GLY A 56 5.49 -17.90 10.55
N VAL A 57 6.37 -17.70 11.52
CA VAL A 57 6.56 -18.68 12.61
C VAL A 57 5.63 -18.42 13.80
N TRP A 58 5.24 -17.16 14.00
CA TRP A 58 4.14 -16.75 14.89
C TRP A 58 2.98 -16.20 14.08
N LYS A 59 1.75 -16.58 14.44
CA LYS A 59 0.53 -16.11 13.80
C LYS A 59 -0.37 -15.38 14.79
N PRO A 60 -0.57 -14.06 14.63
CA PRO A 60 -1.60 -13.38 15.37
C PRO A 60 -2.95 -13.87 14.82
N ARG A 61 -3.72 -14.67 15.55
CA ARG A 61 -5.04 -15.14 15.09
C ARG A 61 -6.14 -14.21 15.59
N THR A 62 -7.10 -13.90 14.72
CA THR A 62 -8.25 -13.04 15.10
C THR A 62 -9.19 -13.74 16.06
N LYS A 63 -9.34 -15.07 15.92
CA LYS A 63 -10.12 -15.91 16.83
C LYS A 63 -9.17 -16.87 17.54
N PRO A 64 -9.33 -17.10 18.86
CA PRO A 64 -8.58 -18.11 19.59
C PRO A 64 -8.89 -19.51 19.04
N GLY A 65 -7.96 -20.44 19.21
CA GLY A 65 -8.10 -21.85 18.80
C GLY A 65 -7.79 -22.15 17.33
N GLY A 66 -7.39 -21.15 16.54
CA GLY A 66 -6.76 -21.41 15.24
C GLY A 66 -5.26 -21.69 15.40
N PHE A 67 -4.63 -22.32 14.40
CA PHE A 67 -3.18 -22.51 14.39
C PHE A 67 -2.42 -21.17 14.58
N GLU A 68 -1.61 -21.09 15.64
CA GLU A 68 -0.90 -19.88 16.09
C GLU A 68 0.56 -19.83 15.59
N GLY A 69 0.95 -20.79 14.75
CA GLY A 69 2.33 -20.99 14.35
C GLY A 69 3.08 -21.92 15.32
N ASN A 70 4.20 -22.46 14.88
CA ASN A 70 5.06 -23.32 15.70
C ASN A 70 6.08 -22.53 16.56
N GLY A 71 6.05 -21.19 16.47
CA GLY A 71 6.92 -20.29 17.23
C GLY A 71 8.40 -20.59 17.02
N GLU A 72 9.16 -20.62 18.11
CA GLU A 72 10.61 -20.86 18.08
C GLU A 72 10.99 -22.21 17.47
N LEU A 73 10.13 -23.25 17.56
CA LEU A 73 10.40 -24.57 16.98
C LEU A 73 10.56 -24.53 15.45
N ALA A 74 9.99 -23.52 14.79
CA ALA A 74 10.12 -23.34 13.34
C ALA A 74 11.37 -22.55 12.91
N LEU A 75 12.05 -21.84 13.82
CA LEU A 75 13.25 -21.07 13.49
C LEU A 75 14.42 -21.96 12.98
N PRO A 76 14.67 -23.16 13.55
CA PRO A 76 15.61 -24.12 12.96
C PRO A 76 15.30 -24.49 11.51
N TRP A 77 14.02 -24.62 11.14
CA TRP A 77 13.63 -24.96 9.76
C TRP A 77 13.95 -23.82 8.81
N MET A 78 13.72 -22.58 9.23
CA MET A 78 14.10 -21.38 8.47
C MET A 78 15.62 -21.30 8.29
N LYS A 79 16.39 -21.60 9.33
CA LYS A 79 17.85 -21.67 9.25
C LYS A 79 18.32 -22.73 8.24
N ARG A 80 17.69 -23.91 8.21
CA ARG A 80 18.00 -24.94 7.21
C ARG A 80 17.69 -24.49 5.79
N VAL A 81 16.60 -23.75 5.55
CA VAL A 81 16.33 -23.16 4.21
C VAL A 81 17.49 -22.28 3.76
N LYS A 82 18.02 -21.45 4.66
CA LYS A 82 19.18 -20.59 4.37
C LYS A 82 20.42 -21.42 4.05
N GLU A 83 20.73 -22.43 4.85
CA GLU A 83 21.94 -23.26 4.71
C GLU A 83 21.89 -24.18 3.49
N GLU A 84 20.75 -24.84 3.23
CA GLU A 84 20.60 -25.82 2.15
C GLU A 84 20.30 -25.18 0.78
N MET A 85 19.57 -24.06 0.75
CA MET A 85 19.11 -23.43 -0.49
C MET A 85 19.80 -22.09 -0.80
N GLY A 86 20.64 -21.59 0.10
CA GLY A 86 21.32 -20.30 -0.06
C GLY A 86 20.37 -19.10 -0.14
N MET A 87 19.16 -19.23 0.41
CA MET A 87 18.13 -18.18 0.39
C MET A 87 18.25 -17.25 1.60
N PHE A 88 17.89 -15.98 1.40
CA PHE A 88 17.63 -15.06 2.51
C PHE A 88 16.30 -15.40 3.16
N VAL A 89 16.24 -15.50 4.48
CA VAL A 89 15.03 -15.91 5.19
C VAL A 89 14.48 -14.80 6.07
N GLY A 90 13.15 -14.66 6.09
CA GLY A 90 12.47 -13.68 6.93
C GLY A 90 11.18 -14.21 7.56
N THR A 91 10.81 -13.61 8.69
CA THR A 91 9.56 -13.89 9.41
C THR A 91 8.92 -12.61 9.96
N GLU A 92 7.65 -12.71 10.36
CA GLU A 92 6.94 -11.67 11.08
C GLU A 92 7.48 -11.53 12.50
N VAL A 93 7.73 -10.30 12.95
CA VAL A 93 7.97 -9.97 14.35
C VAL A 93 6.86 -9.05 14.86
N ALA A 94 6.38 -9.33 16.07
CA ALA A 94 5.27 -8.59 16.69
C ALA A 94 5.58 -8.11 18.11
N THR A 95 6.58 -8.72 18.76
CA THR A 95 7.05 -8.38 20.11
C THR A 95 8.58 -8.30 20.13
N PRO A 96 9.17 -7.61 21.12
CA PRO A 96 10.62 -7.61 21.34
C PRO A 96 11.24 -9.01 21.45
N GLU A 97 10.54 -9.95 22.11
CA GLU A 97 11.00 -11.32 22.25
C GLU A 97 11.13 -12.03 20.89
N HIS A 98 10.22 -11.78 19.95
CA HIS A 98 10.34 -12.34 18.60
C HIS A 98 11.62 -11.85 17.91
N VAL A 99 11.99 -10.58 18.08
CA VAL A 99 13.23 -10.01 17.54
C VAL A 99 14.44 -10.74 18.12
N GLU A 100 14.52 -10.86 19.45
CA GLU A 100 15.62 -11.54 20.14
C GLU A 100 15.79 -12.98 19.65
N ARG A 101 14.69 -13.75 19.58
CA ARG A 101 14.71 -15.12 19.06
C ARG A 101 15.16 -15.16 17.61
N CYS A 102 14.61 -14.33 16.73
CA CYS A 102 15.00 -14.34 15.32
C CYS A 102 16.49 -14.01 15.11
N MET A 103 17.04 -13.09 15.91
CA MET A 103 18.46 -12.77 15.87
C MET A 103 19.34 -13.96 16.28
N ALA A 104 18.94 -14.71 17.31
CA ALA A 104 19.66 -15.90 17.76
C ALA A 104 19.75 -17.01 16.69
N TYR A 105 18.77 -17.11 15.79
CA TYR A 105 18.75 -18.08 14.69
C TYR A 105 19.24 -17.52 13.35
N GLY A 106 19.67 -16.26 13.28
CA GLY A 106 20.26 -15.67 12.09
C GLY A 106 19.28 -15.41 10.95
N ILE A 107 18.05 -15.01 11.28
CA ILE A 107 17.05 -14.53 10.31
C ILE A 107 17.55 -13.24 9.65
N ASP A 108 17.40 -13.12 8.33
CA ASP A 108 18.04 -12.07 7.53
C ASP A 108 17.24 -10.77 7.43
N PHE A 109 15.92 -10.84 7.56
CA PHE A 109 15.06 -9.66 7.55
C PHE A 109 13.76 -9.91 8.30
N PHE A 110 13.10 -8.82 8.72
CA PHE A 110 11.82 -8.89 9.41
C PHE A 110 10.73 -8.18 8.62
N TRP A 111 9.49 -8.64 8.78
CA TRP A 111 8.36 -7.75 8.53
C TRP A 111 7.53 -7.54 9.78
N ILE A 112 6.92 -6.36 9.88
CA ILE A 112 5.94 -6.02 10.91
C ILE A 112 4.56 -6.13 10.29
N GLY A 113 3.70 -6.93 10.93
CA GLY A 113 2.35 -7.20 10.46
C GLY A 113 1.40 -6.00 10.55
N ALA A 114 0.34 -6.00 9.74
CA ALA A 114 -0.64 -4.90 9.63
C ALA A 114 -1.37 -4.56 10.94
N ARG A 115 -1.49 -5.54 11.86
CA ARG A 115 -2.10 -5.34 13.18
C ARG A 115 -1.14 -4.70 14.17
N THR A 116 0.14 -5.05 14.07
CA THR A 116 1.20 -4.46 14.90
C THR A 116 1.48 -3.03 14.46
N SER A 117 1.52 -2.76 13.15
CA SER A 117 1.72 -1.41 12.63
C SER A 117 0.58 -0.43 12.93
N ALA A 118 -0.62 -0.95 13.25
CA ALA A 118 -1.73 -0.15 13.72
C ALA A 118 -1.62 0.30 15.19
N ASN A 119 -0.60 -0.18 15.93
CA ASN A 119 -0.43 0.12 17.36
C ASN A 119 0.89 0.88 17.61
N PRO A 120 0.84 2.19 17.91
CA PRO A 120 2.04 2.99 18.18
C PRO A 120 2.91 2.48 19.33
N PHE A 121 2.31 1.90 20.39
CA PHE A 121 3.07 1.32 21.50
C PHE A 121 3.83 0.07 21.07
N ALA A 122 3.22 -0.78 20.26
CA ALA A 122 3.89 -1.96 19.72
C ALA A 122 5.02 -1.57 18.76
N MET A 123 4.81 -0.57 17.91
CA MET A 123 5.84 -0.02 17.03
C MET A 123 7.01 0.58 17.82
N GLN A 124 6.72 1.30 18.92
CA GLN A 124 7.75 1.85 19.80
C GLN A 124 8.58 0.73 20.46
N ALA A 125 7.92 -0.28 21.03
CA ALA A 125 8.60 -1.41 21.66
C ALA A 125 9.50 -2.18 20.67
N LEU A 126 9.04 -2.36 19.42
CA LEU A 126 9.85 -2.96 18.36
C LEU A 126 11.02 -2.07 17.95
N ALA A 127 10.82 -0.75 17.85
CA ALA A 127 11.89 0.19 17.54
C ALA A 127 13.01 0.14 18.61
N ASP A 128 12.65 0.09 19.89
CA ASP A 128 13.61 -0.03 20.98
C ASP A 128 14.35 -1.37 20.94
N ALA A 129 13.64 -2.48 20.66
CA ALA A 129 14.25 -3.81 20.52
C ALA A 129 15.17 -3.96 19.30
N LEU A 130 14.90 -3.20 18.23
CA LEU A 130 15.68 -3.24 16.99
C LEU A 130 16.90 -2.30 17.01
N ARG A 131 17.04 -1.43 18.03
CA ARG A 131 18.12 -0.45 18.09
C ARG A 131 19.50 -1.12 17.98
N GLY A 132 20.30 -0.63 17.04
CA GLY A 132 21.65 -1.15 16.77
C GLY A 132 21.70 -2.37 15.83
N ILE A 133 20.56 -2.89 15.37
CA ILE A 133 20.49 -3.98 14.39
C ILE A 133 20.50 -3.40 12.96
N ASP A 134 21.47 -3.80 12.13
CA ASP A 134 21.56 -3.41 10.71
C ASP A 134 20.96 -4.50 9.79
N LEU A 135 19.65 -4.75 9.93
CA LEU A 135 18.90 -5.66 9.07
C LEU A 135 17.71 -4.94 8.39
N PRO A 136 17.22 -5.44 7.24
CA PRO A 136 16.04 -4.91 6.60
C PRO A 136 14.78 -5.14 7.43
N VAL A 137 13.97 -4.10 7.61
CA VAL A 137 12.68 -4.17 8.30
C VAL A 137 11.59 -3.63 7.38
N LEU A 138 10.64 -4.50 7.05
CA LEU A 138 9.55 -4.20 6.13
C LEU A 138 8.25 -3.96 6.92
N VAL A 139 7.57 -2.85 6.72
CA VAL A 139 6.38 -2.48 7.52
C VAL A 139 5.12 -2.60 6.68
N LYS A 140 4.23 -3.54 7.03
CA LYS A 140 2.91 -3.62 6.39
C LYS A 140 2.06 -2.41 6.77
N ASN A 141 1.27 -1.89 5.83
CA ASN A 141 0.30 -0.84 6.15
C ASN A 141 -0.64 -1.28 7.29
N PRO A 142 -1.09 -0.34 8.15
CA PRO A 142 -2.10 -0.61 9.15
C PRO A 142 -3.37 -1.21 8.53
N VAL A 143 -4.14 -1.96 9.33
CA VAL A 143 -5.42 -2.53 8.88
C VAL A 143 -6.43 -1.45 8.48
N ASN A 144 -6.37 -0.27 9.09
CA ASN A 144 -7.17 0.90 8.75
C ASN A 144 -6.46 1.78 7.71
N PRO A 145 -7.21 2.46 6.83
CA PRO A 145 -6.66 3.32 5.77
C PRO A 145 -6.12 4.66 6.30
N ASP A 146 -5.07 4.57 7.12
CA ASP A 146 -4.42 5.70 7.77
C ASP A 146 -2.96 5.77 7.36
N LEU A 147 -2.65 6.74 6.49
CA LEU A 147 -1.31 6.97 5.99
C LEU A 147 -0.37 7.51 7.08
N GLU A 148 -0.84 8.41 7.93
CA GLU A 148 -0.02 9.04 8.96
C GLU A 148 0.40 8.01 10.01
N LEU A 149 -0.51 7.09 10.37
CA LEU A 149 -0.18 5.96 11.24
C LEU A 149 0.90 5.04 10.64
N TRP A 150 0.85 4.81 9.32
CA TRP A 150 1.86 4.01 8.63
C TRP A 150 3.22 4.71 8.62
N ILE A 151 3.24 6.00 8.28
CA ILE A 151 4.45 6.85 8.28
C ILE A 151 5.05 6.91 9.67
N GLY A 152 4.27 7.25 10.70
CA GLY A 152 4.74 7.36 12.07
C GLY A 152 5.33 6.06 12.63
N GLY A 153 4.82 4.90 12.18
CA GLY A 153 5.43 3.61 12.48
C GLY A 153 6.84 3.45 11.90
N MET A 154 7.04 3.85 10.64
CA MET A 154 8.35 3.80 9.99
C MET A 154 9.33 4.86 10.55
N GLU A 155 8.84 6.05 10.89
CA GLU A 155 9.65 7.10 11.51
C GLU A 155 10.22 6.65 12.86
N ARG A 156 9.43 5.97 13.70
CA ARG A 156 9.93 5.40 14.97
C ARG A 156 11.09 4.44 14.77
N LEU A 157 10.98 3.53 13.79
CA LEU A 157 12.06 2.62 13.45
C LEU A 157 13.28 3.38 12.92
N ASN A 158 13.06 4.39 12.09
CA ASN A 158 14.14 5.18 11.52
C ASN A 158 14.90 5.99 12.58
N GLN A 159 14.19 6.59 13.54
CA GLN A 159 14.74 7.26 14.72
C GLN A 159 15.53 6.30 15.62
N ALA A 160 15.12 5.02 15.71
CA ALA A 160 15.89 3.99 16.39
C ALA A 160 17.15 3.53 15.63
N GLY A 161 17.42 4.09 14.45
CA GLY A 161 18.59 3.81 13.63
C GLY A 161 18.37 2.82 12.50
N ILE A 162 17.14 2.34 12.28
CA ILE A 162 16.82 1.41 11.20
C ILE A 162 16.71 2.17 9.88
N ARG A 163 17.74 2.03 9.05
CA ARG A 163 17.82 2.71 7.74
C ARG A 163 17.39 1.83 6.58
N ARG A 164 17.39 0.50 6.74
CA ARG A 164 16.97 -0.45 5.69
C ARG A 164 15.47 -0.71 5.79
N LEU A 165 14.67 0.30 5.48
CA LEU A 165 13.21 0.23 5.58
C LEU A 165 12.56 0.03 4.23
N ALA A 166 11.44 -0.69 4.21
CA ALA A 166 10.51 -0.71 3.10
C ALA A 166 9.06 -0.82 3.59
N ALA A 167 8.15 -0.30 2.79
CA ALA A 167 6.72 -0.41 3.01
C ALA A 167 6.17 -1.66 2.32
N ILE A 168 5.27 -2.39 2.97
CA ILE A 168 4.48 -3.46 2.34
C ILE A 168 3.01 -3.01 2.27
N HIS A 169 2.51 -2.79 1.07
CA HIS A 169 1.10 -2.56 0.83
C HIS A 169 0.34 -3.87 0.71
N ARG A 170 -0.62 -4.11 1.59
CA ARG A 170 -1.42 -5.34 1.70
C ARG A 170 -2.94 -5.09 1.69
N GLY A 171 -3.34 -3.88 1.29
CA GLY A 171 -4.73 -3.41 1.32
C GLY A 171 -5.24 -3.12 2.74
N PHE A 172 -6.46 -2.62 2.83
CA PHE A 172 -7.09 -2.19 4.08
C PHE A 172 -8.36 -2.97 4.36
N SER A 173 -8.65 -3.18 5.64
CA SER A 173 -9.87 -3.85 6.08
C SER A 173 -11.10 -3.05 5.64
N SER A 174 -12.11 -3.74 5.11
CA SER A 174 -13.43 -3.18 4.84
C SER A 174 -14.49 -3.98 5.59
N TYR A 175 -15.55 -3.30 6.00
CA TYR A 175 -16.73 -3.93 6.58
C TYR A 175 -17.59 -4.64 5.51
N ASP A 176 -17.62 -4.08 4.31
CA ASP A 176 -18.47 -4.58 3.23
C ASP A 176 -17.86 -5.79 2.52
N LYS A 177 -18.73 -6.70 2.07
CA LYS A 177 -18.33 -7.83 1.22
C LYS A 177 -17.90 -7.30 -0.16
N HIS A 178 -16.60 -7.18 -0.36
CA HIS A 178 -16.02 -6.82 -1.64
C HIS A 178 -15.41 -8.02 -2.37
N LEU A 179 -15.05 -7.79 -3.64
CA LEU A 179 -14.24 -8.71 -4.44
C LEU A 179 -12.94 -9.10 -3.71
N TYR A 180 -12.30 -8.13 -3.06
CA TYR A 180 -11.04 -8.26 -2.34
C TYR A 180 -11.25 -8.61 -0.87
N ARG A 181 -10.32 -9.37 -0.28
CA ARG A 181 -10.25 -9.58 1.18
C ARG A 181 -9.89 -8.29 1.91
N ASN A 182 -8.99 -7.50 1.34
CA ASN A 182 -8.63 -6.17 1.83
C ASN A 182 -8.67 -5.21 0.64
N ALA A 183 -9.43 -4.12 0.77
CA ALA A 183 -9.57 -3.14 -0.30
C ALA A 183 -8.19 -2.53 -0.63
N PRO A 184 -7.74 -2.55 -1.90
CA PRO A 184 -6.41 -2.04 -2.24
C PRO A 184 -6.22 -0.57 -1.85
N MET A 185 -7.18 0.31 -2.15
CA MET A 185 -7.07 1.76 -1.89
C MET A 185 -5.72 2.33 -2.34
N TRP A 186 -5.37 2.07 -3.61
CA TRP A 186 -4.10 2.41 -4.24
C TRP A 186 -3.67 3.87 -4.06
N GLN A 187 -4.60 4.80 -3.85
CA GLN A 187 -4.30 6.20 -3.57
C GLN A 187 -3.39 6.39 -2.35
N ILE A 188 -3.46 5.50 -1.33
CA ILE A 188 -2.66 5.61 -0.11
C ILE A 188 -1.17 5.30 -0.37
N PRO A 189 -0.78 4.14 -0.94
CA PRO A 189 0.62 3.89 -1.26
C PRO A 189 1.16 4.83 -2.36
N ILE A 190 0.32 5.35 -3.25
CA ILE A 190 0.71 6.38 -4.22
C ILE A 190 1.08 7.69 -3.51
N GLU A 191 0.27 8.13 -2.53
CA GLU A 191 0.58 9.29 -1.72
C GLU A 191 1.84 9.06 -0.86
N LEU A 192 2.02 7.86 -0.30
CA LEU A 192 3.25 7.49 0.40
C LEU A 192 4.48 7.65 -0.51
N ARG A 193 4.41 7.15 -1.76
CA ARG A 193 5.47 7.32 -2.77
C ARG A 193 5.75 8.79 -3.06
N ARG A 194 4.71 9.61 -3.17
CA ARG A 194 4.85 11.05 -3.43
C ARG A 194 5.64 11.75 -2.32
N ARG A 195 5.38 11.39 -1.05
CA ARG A 195 6.07 11.97 0.12
C ARG A 195 7.46 11.38 0.36
N PHE A 196 7.66 10.10 0.06
CA PHE A 196 8.94 9.40 0.23
C PHE A 196 9.35 8.69 -1.07
N PRO A 197 9.87 9.42 -2.08
CA PRO A 197 10.15 8.88 -3.41
C PRO A 197 11.10 7.67 -3.41
N PHE A 198 12.05 7.66 -2.48
CA PHE A 198 13.10 6.66 -2.37
C PHE A 198 12.76 5.47 -1.45
N LEU A 199 11.63 5.51 -0.74
CA LEU A 199 11.19 4.39 0.10
C LEU A 199 10.75 3.21 -0.78
N PRO A 200 11.35 2.02 -0.67
CA PRO A 200 10.86 0.87 -1.42
C PRO A 200 9.44 0.50 -0.98
N ILE A 201 8.54 0.27 -1.94
CA ILE A 201 7.16 -0.15 -1.66
C ILE A 201 6.90 -1.48 -2.37
N ILE A 202 6.57 -2.49 -1.58
CA ILE A 202 6.33 -3.87 -1.99
C ILE A 202 4.83 -4.15 -1.90
N CYS A 203 4.25 -4.85 -2.88
CA CYS A 203 2.84 -5.24 -2.86
C CYS A 203 2.67 -6.67 -2.31
N ASP A 204 1.68 -6.88 -1.46
CA ASP A 204 1.21 -8.18 -0.96
C ASP A 204 -0.14 -8.54 -1.62
N PRO A 205 -0.11 -9.07 -2.85
CA PRO A 205 -1.33 -9.39 -3.60
C PRO A 205 -2.11 -10.54 -2.96
N SER A 206 -1.44 -11.46 -2.24
CA SER A 206 -2.06 -12.58 -1.55
C SER A 206 -3.06 -12.10 -0.51
N HIS A 207 -2.65 -11.16 0.36
CA HIS A 207 -3.54 -10.65 1.39
C HIS A 207 -4.58 -9.66 0.85
N ILE A 208 -4.25 -8.86 -0.18
CA ILE A 208 -5.25 -7.98 -0.84
C ILE A 208 -6.38 -8.84 -1.41
N GLY A 209 -6.03 -9.81 -2.27
CA GLY A 209 -7.00 -10.63 -2.97
C GLY A 209 -7.72 -11.64 -2.07
N GLY A 210 -6.98 -12.30 -1.18
CA GLY A 210 -7.50 -13.40 -0.35
C GLY A 210 -7.85 -14.67 -1.13
N ARG A 211 -7.45 -14.76 -2.40
CA ARG A 211 -7.69 -15.88 -3.30
C ARG A 211 -6.68 -15.92 -4.45
N ARG A 212 -6.34 -17.12 -4.92
CA ARG A 212 -5.32 -17.36 -5.96
C ARG A 212 -5.57 -16.61 -7.27
N GLU A 213 -6.81 -16.58 -7.75
CA GLU A 213 -7.22 -15.95 -9.01
C GLU A 213 -6.96 -14.43 -9.07
N LEU A 214 -6.90 -13.76 -7.90
CA LEU A 214 -6.66 -12.32 -7.83
C LEU A 214 -5.18 -11.96 -7.75
N ILE A 215 -4.28 -12.92 -7.52
CA ILE A 215 -2.85 -12.63 -7.34
C ILE A 215 -2.25 -12.06 -8.63
N ALA A 216 -2.49 -12.70 -9.77
CA ALA A 216 -1.97 -12.24 -11.06
C ALA A 216 -2.40 -10.80 -11.41
N PRO A 217 -3.71 -10.45 -11.44
CA PRO A 217 -4.11 -9.09 -11.77
C PRO A 217 -3.62 -8.04 -10.75
N LEU A 218 -3.58 -8.38 -9.45
CA LEU A 218 -3.08 -7.45 -8.41
C LEU A 218 -1.57 -7.24 -8.50
N SER A 219 -0.81 -8.29 -8.81
CA SER A 219 0.63 -8.19 -9.09
C SER A 219 0.89 -7.29 -10.30
N GLN A 220 0.14 -7.45 -11.40
CA GLN A 220 0.30 -6.59 -12.57
C GLN A 220 -0.06 -5.13 -12.27
N GLN A 221 -1.15 -4.89 -11.52
CA GLN A 221 -1.51 -3.53 -11.09
C GLN A 221 -0.40 -2.86 -10.26
N ALA A 222 0.23 -3.60 -9.35
CA ALA A 222 1.36 -3.08 -8.57
C ALA A 222 2.55 -2.71 -9.46
N MET A 223 2.90 -3.54 -10.45
CA MET A 223 3.98 -3.24 -11.40
C MET A 223 3.65 -2.01 -12.25
N ASP A 224 2.41 -1.90 -12.72
CA ASP A 224 1.91 -0.77 -13.49
C ASP A 224 1.97 0.55 -12.72
N MET A 225 1.83 0.49 -11.39
CA MET A 225 1.96 1.63 -10.47
C MET A 225 3.40 1.88 -9.99
N GLY A 226 4.38 1.10 -10.48
CA GLY A 226 5.79 1.30 -10.17
C GLY A 226 6.24 0.82 -8.79
N PHE A 227 5.55 -0.16 -8.20
CA PHE A 227 5.99 -0.84 -6.98
C PHE A 227 7.31 -1.58 -7.22
N ASP A 228 8.15 -1.67 -6.19
CA ASP A 228 9.52 -2.18 -6.30
C ASP A 228 9.61 -3.71 -6.13
N GLY A 229 8.54 -4.34 -5.66
CA GLY A 229 8.53 -5.77 -5.38
C GLY A 229 7.17 -6.35 -5.06
N LEU A 230 7.16 -7.68 -4.91
CA LEU A 230 6.03 -8.50 -4.50
C LEU A 230 6.41 -9.37 -3.31
N ILE A 231 5.51 -9.49 -2.33
CA ILE A 231 5.54 -10.52 -1.29
C ILE A 231 4.34 -11.44 -1.47
N VAL A 232 4.56 -12.69 -1.87
CA VAL A 232 3.50 -13.61 -2.29
C VAL A 232 3.53 -14.89 -1.47
N GLU A 233 2.36 -15.35 -1.05
CA GLU A 233 2.26 -16.63 -0.35
C GLU A 233 2.28 -17.80 -1.33
N SER A 234 3.20 -18.74 -1.10
CA SER A 234 3.40 -19.92 -1.92
C SER A 234 3.65 -21.14 -1.03
N HIS A 235 3.03 -22.27 -1.36
CA HIS A 235 3.04 -23.49 -0.57
C HIS A 235 3.11 -24.70 -1.50
N CYS A 236 3.86 -25.74 -1.15
CA CYS A 236 3.96 -26.96 -1.97
C CYS A 236 2.59 -27.63 -2.21
N THR A 237 1.75 -27.68 -1.17
CA THR A 237 0.38 -28.23 -1.23
C THR A 237 -0.68 -27.25 -0.70
N PRO A 238 -1.05 -26.18 -1.43
CA PRO A 238 -1.83 -25.06 -0.90
C PRO A 238 -3.18 -25.42 -0.27
N ASP A 239 -3.87 -26.44 -0.77
CA ASP A 239 -5.18 -26.86 -0.25
C ASP A 239 -5.10 -27.59 1.10
N ALA A 240 -3.91 -28.11 1.45
CA ALA A 240 -3.64 -28.74 2.74
C ALA A 240 -3.06 -27.78 3.79
N ALA A 241 -2.81 -26.52 3.41
CA ALA A 241 -2.17 -25.55 4.30
C ALA A 241 -3.02 -25.25 5.54
N TRP A 242 -2.39 -25.18 6.71
CA TRP A 242 -3.01 -24.94 8.00
C TRP A 242 -3.48 -23.48 8.18
N SER A 243 -3.06 -22.60 7.28
CA SER A 243 -3.42 -21.17 7.30
C SER A 243 -3.55 -20.60 5.89
N ASP A 244 -4.56 -19.74 5.70
CA ASP A 244 -4.77 -18.98 4.46
C ASP A 244 -4.70 -19.83 3.16
N ALA A 245 -5.10 -21.11 3.22
CA ALA A 245 -5.02 -22.06 2.10
C ALA A 245 -5.47 -21.46 0.75
N ARG A 246 -6.63 -20.78 0.75
CA ARG A 246 -7.27 -20.20 -0.46
C ARG A 246 -6.43 -19.18 -1.23
N GLN A 247 -5.44 -18.54 -0.61
CA GLN A 247 -4.63 -17.47 -1.24
C GLN A 247 -3.18 -17.88 -1.51
N GLN A 248 -2.76 -19.09 -1.12
CA GLN A 248 -1.39 -19.55 -1.38
C GLN A 248 -1.32 -20.20 -2.77
N LEU A 249 -0.29 -19.88 -3.56
CA LEU A 249 -0.04 -20.53 -4.85
C LEU A 249 0.89 -21.73 -4.70
N THR A 250 0.93 -22.63 -5.67
CA THR A 250 2.09 -23.52 -5.82
C THR A 250 3.28 -22.71 -6.36
N PRO A 251 4.52 -23.13 -6.08
CA PRO A 251 5.71 -22.48 -6.66
C PRO A 251 5.66 -22.38 -8.19
N ASP A 252 5.19 -23.42 -8.87
CA ASP A 252 5.03 -23.42 -10.33
C ASP A 252 3.98 -22.39 -10.80
N ALA A 253 2.81 -22.34 -10.15
CA ALA A 253 1.79 -21.35 -10.48
C ALA A 253 2.28 -19.91 -10.27
N LEU A 254 3.07 -19.68 -9.21
CA LEU A 254 3.72 -18.39 -8.97
C LEU A 254 4.69 -18.04 -10.12
N ASN A 255 5.56 -18.97 -10.53
CA ASN A 255 6.48 -18.75 -11.66
C ASN A 255 5.74 -18.47 -12.98
N GLY A 256 4.62 -19.15 -13.22
CA GLY A 256 3.73 -18.87 -14.34
C GLY A 256 3.19 -17.43 -14.33
N ILE A 257 2.84 -16.89 -13.15
CA ILE A 257 2.42 -15.49 -13.03
C ILE A 257 3.59 -14.55 -13.29
N LEU A 258 4.73 -14.78 -12.64
CA LEU A 258 5.91 -13.91 -12.72
C LEU A 258 6.46 -13.79 -14.13
N SER A 259 6.48 -14.90 -14.89
CA SER A 259 6.91 -14.91 -16.30
C SER A 259 6.02 -14.10 -17.24
N ARG A 260 4.78 -13.79 -16.84
CA ARG A 260 3.83 -12.98 -17.61
C ARG A 260 3.75 -11.52 -17.14
N LEU A 261 4.43 -11.16 -16.04
CA LEU A 261 4.39 -9.79 -15.55
C LEU A 261 5.11 -8.85 -16.52
N VAL A 262 4.44 -7.76 -16.87
CA VAL A 262 5.04 -6.66 -17.63
C VAL A 262 5.60 -5.65 -16.65
N VAL A 263 6.92 -5.55 -16.56
CA VAL A 263 7.62 -4.57 -15.72
C VAL A 263 8.01 -3.38 -16.60
N ARG A 264 7.41 -2.22 -16.34
CA ARG A 264 7.66 -1.01 -17.13
C ARG A 264 8.83 -0.22 -16.55
N SER A 265 9.68 0.33 -17.41
CA SER A 265 10.83 1.14 -16.97
C SER A 265 10.37 2.44 -16.33
N LYS A 266 11.01 2.83 -15.23
CA LYS A 266 10.84 4.16 -14.60
C LYS A 266 11.53 5.29 -15.41
N SER A 267 12.32 4.96 -16.43
CA SER A 267 12.98 5.94 -17.30
C SER A 267 11.98 6.66 -18.19
N ILE A 268 12.00 7.98 -18.17
CA ILE A 268 11.36 8.84 -19.16
C ILE A 268 12.48 9.67 -19.77
N PRO A 269 12.76 9.50 -21.07
CA PRO A 269 12.44 10.60 -21.97
C PRO A 269 12.04 10.13 -23.38
N SER A 270 10.81 10.44 -23.78
CA SER A 270 10.57 10.80 -25.18
C SER A 270 10.13 12.25 -25.20
N GLU A 271 10.64 13.03 -26.15
CA GLU A 271 10.18 14.42 -26.39
C GLU A 271 8.66 14.48 -26.56
N SER A 272 8.07 13.42 -27.13
CA SER A 272 6.63 13.27 -27.29
C SER A 272 5.86 13.28 -25.96
N LEU A 273 6.35 12.63 -24.89
CA LEU A 273 5.67 12.67 -23.60
C LEU A 273 5.74 14.06 -22.96
N HIS A 274 6.85 14.77 -23.15
CA HIS A 274 6.98 16.14 -22.66
C HIS A 274 5.97 17.06 -23.37
N ALA A 275 5.87 16.97 -24.70
CA ALA A 275 4.90 17.75 -25.47
C ALA A 275 3.44 17.48 -25.06
N LEU A 276 3.08 16.22 -24.79
CA LEU A 276 1.74 15.88 -24.30
C LEU A 276 1.48 16.43 -22.89
N ARG A 277 2.48 16.42 -22.00
CA ARG A 277 2.37 17.01 -20.67
C ARG A 277 2.18 18.52 -20.74
N SER A 278 2.93 19.22 -21.59
CA SER A 278 2.75 20.66 -21.80
C SER A 278 1.35 21.01 -22.30
N GLN A 279 0.76 20.20 -23.20
CA GLN A 279 -0.64 20.39 -23.61
C GLN A 279 -1.63 20.22 -22.45
N ILE A 280 -1.38 19.28 -21.53
CA ILE A 280 -2.19 19.14 -20.32
C ILE A 280 -2.01 20.37 -19.41
N ASP A 281 -0.78 20.82 -19.21
CA ASP A 281 -0.47 21.98 -18.38
C ASP A 281 -1.18 23.25 -18.91
N GLU A 282 -1.23 23.45 -20.23
CA GLU A 282 -1.98 24.53 -20.88
C GLU A 282 -3.48 24.44 -20.60
N LEU A 283 -4.08 23.26 -20.77
CA LEU A 283 -5.50 23.02 -20.48
C LEU A 283 -5.85 23.20 -19.00
N ASP A 284 -4.96 22.77 -18.10
CA ASP A 284 -5.15 22.93 -16.66
C ASP A 284 -5.12 24.41 -16.25
N ASN A 285 -4.27 25.23 -16.89
CA ASN A 285 -4.27 26.68 -16.71
C ASN A 285 -5.58 27.31 -17.19
N GLU A 286 -6.07 26.93 -18.38
CA GLU A 286 -7.37 27.40 -18.89
C GLU A 286 -8.54 27.00 -17.97
N LEU A 287 -8.51 25.78 -17.43
CA LEU A 287 -9.50 25.28 -16.49
C LEU A 287 -9.52 26.12 -15.20
N LEU A 288 -8.35 26.44 -14.65
CA LEU A 288 -8.24 27.31 -13.47
C LEU A 288 -8.79 28.71 -13.73
N GLU A 289 -8.52 29.30 -14.90
CA GLU A 289 -9.10 30.59 -15.26
C GLU A 289 -10.63 30.55 -15.36
N LEU A 290 -11.19 29.50 -15.97
CA LEU A 290 -12.63 29.31 -16.09
C LEU A 290 -13.29 29.13 -14.72
N LEU A 291 -12.66 28.36 -13.83
CA LEU A 291 -13.12 28.21 -12.45
C LEU A 291 -13.06 29.54 -11.70
N ALA A 292 -11.98 30.31 -11.84
CA ALA A 292 -11.87 31.64 -11.22
C ALA A 292 -12.95 32.60 -11.73
N LYS A 293 -13.20 32.65 -13.05
CA LYS A 293 -14.30 33.43 -13.65
C LYS A 293 -15.65 32.99 -13.07
N ARG A 294 -15.90 31.68 -12.98
CA ARG A 294 -17.12 31.12 -12.38
C ARG A 294 -17.27 31.51 -10.91
N MET A 295 -16.19 31.53 -10.14
CA MET A 295 -16.23 31.94 -8.72
C MET A 295 -16.59 33.42 -8.57
N ARG A 296 -16.08 34.32 -9.43
CA ARG A 296 -16.49 35.73 -9.43
C ARG A 296 -18.00 35.90 -9.61
N ILE A 297 -18.59 35.18 -10.56
CA ILE A 297 -20.05 35.17 -10.78
C ILE A 297 -20.78 34.60 -9.55
N SER A 298 -20.23 33.56 -8.91
CA SER A 298 -20.78 33.03 -7.66
C SER A 298 -20.80 34.09 -6.54
N CYS A 299 -19.76 34.92 -6.45
CA CYS A 299 -19.71 36.05 -5.51
C CYS A 299 -20.74 37.14 -5.83
N GLU A 300 -20.93 37.48 -7.11
CA GLU A 300 -21.99 38.41 -7.54
C GLU A 300 -23.38 37.88 -7.17
N ILE A 301 -23.64 36.58 -7.37
CA ILE A 301 -24.86 35.91 -6.92
C ILE A 301 -25.00 36.02 -5.39
N ALA A 302 -23.90 35.91 -4.64
CA ALA A 302 -23.90 36.09 -3.18
C ALA A 302 -24.40 37.48 -2.77
N HIS A 303 -23.87 38.52 -3.40
CA HIS A 303 -24.28 39.90 -3.17
C HIS A 303 -25.77 40.09 -3.49
N TYR A 304 -26.22 39.62 -4.65
CA TYR A 304 -27.63 39.67 -5.01
C TYR A 304 -28.51 38.95 -3.98
N LYS A 305 -28.15 37.75 -3.57
CA LYS A 305 -28.90 36.99 -2.56
C LYS A 305 -28.93 37.72 -1.21
N LYS A 306 -27.81 38.31 -0.79
CA LYS A 306 -27.72 39.12 0.43
C LYS A 306 -28.70 40.29 0.38
N ASP A 307 -28.67 41.06 -0.70
CA ASP A 307 -29.51 42.25 -0.87
C ASP A 307 -31.01 41.92 -0.90
N HIS A 308 -31.36 40.69 -1.28
CA HIS A 308 -32.74 40.20 -1.40
C HIS A 308 -33.14 39.21 -0.29
N ASN A 309 -32.33 39.05 0.76
CA ASN A 309 -32.57 38.11 1.88
C ASN A 309 -32.85 36.65 1.43
N LEU A 310 -32.15 36.18 0.40
CA LEU A 310 -32.28 34.82 -0.14
C LEU A 310 -31.25 33.86 0.46
N THR A 311 -31.60 32.57 0.55
CA THR A 311 -30.68 31.53 1.02
C THR A 311 -29.57 31.23 0.01
N VAL A 312 -28.37 30.94 0.51
CA VAL A 312 -27.22 30.52 -0.31
C VAL A 312 -27.51 29.22 -1.04
N LEU A 313 -27.97 28.20 -0.31
CA LEU A 313 -28.23 26.89 -0.87
C LEU A 313 -29.64 26.85 -1.49
N GLN A 314 -29.70 26.39 -2.73
CA GLN A 314 -30.93 26.13 -3.48
C GLN A 314 -30.88 24.69 -4.03
N PRO A 315 -31.41 23.70 -3.29
CA PRO A 315 -31.21 22.27 -3.60
C PRO A 315 -31.67 21.84 -5.00
N ALA A 316 -32.79 22.38 -5.47
CA ALA A 316 -33.33 22.06 -6.81
C ALA A 316 -32.34 22.42 -7.92
N ARG A 317 -31.72 23.61 -7.83
CA ARG A 317 -30.71 24.07 -8.80
C ARG A 317 -29.45 23.22 -8.73
N TYR A 318 -29.04 22.80 -7.54
CA TYR A 318 -27.87 21.94 -7.38
C TYR A 318 -28.08 20.57 -8.03
N ASN A 319 -29.22 19.92 -7.78
CA ASN A 319 -29.58 18.65 -8.39
C ASN A 319 -29.63 18.74 -9.93
N GLU A 320 -30.25 19.81 -10.46
CA GLU A 320 -30.29 20.06 -11.91
C GLU A 320 -28.88 20.18 -12.52
N ILE A 321 -27.95 20.88 -11.85
CA ILE A 321 -26.57 21.00 -12.31
C ILE A 321 -25.90 19.62 -12.32
N LEU A 322 -26.00 18.84 -11.24
CA LEU A 322 -25.38 17.52 -11.16
C LEU A 322 -25.91 16.58 -12.24
N GLU A 323 -27.22 16.56 -12.49
CA GLU A 323 -27.82 15.73 -13.54
C GLU A 323 -27.37 16.17 -14.94
N THR A 324 -27.54 17.46 -15.26
CA THR A 324 -27.23 17.97 -16.60
C THR A 324 -25.74 17.87 -16.92
N ARG A 325 -24.86 18.17 -15.97
CA ARG A 325 -23.40 18.05 -16.15
C ARG A 325 -22.95 16.60 -16.23
N SER A 326 -23.56 15.69 -15.46
CA SER A 326 -23.27 14.25 -15.58
C SER A 326 -23.60 13.72 -16.98
N ILE A 327 -24.74 14.11 -17.55
CA ILE A 327 -25.13 13.72 -18.92
C ILE A 327 -24.14 14.28 -19.95
N GLN A 328 -23.79 15.57 -19.85
CA GLN A 328 -22.82 16.20 -20.75
C GLN A 328 -21.45 15.52 -20.65
N GLY A 329 -20.95 15.29 -19.44
CA GLY A 329 -19.66 14.65 -19.24
C GLY A 329 -19.61 13.22 -19.80
N THR A 330 -20.71 12.48 -19.67
CA THR A 330 -20.83 11.14 -20.28
C THR A 330 -20.75 11.19 -21.80
N ARG A 331 -21.34 12.21 -22.46
CA ARG A 331 -21.23 12.40 -23.92
C ARG A 331 -19.81 12.71 -24.38
N CYS A 332 -18.99 13.30 -23.50
CA CYS A 332 -17.56 13.52 -23.73
C CYS A 332 -16.69 12.31 -23.35
N GLY A 333 -17.28 11.16 -23.02
CA GLY A 333 -16.56 9.94 -22.66
C GLY A 333 -16.06 9.86 -21.21
N MET A 334 -16.52 10.76 -20.33
CA MET A 334 -16.13 10.75 -18.90
C MET A 334 -17.05 9.86 -18.06
N ASN A 335 -16.51 9.31 -16.97
CA ASN A 335 -17.27 8.54 -16.01
C ASN A 335 -18.25 9.44 -15.21
N VAL A 336 -19.51 9.00 -15.04
CA VAL A 336 -20.55 9.77 -14.33
C VAL A 336 -20.14 10.14 -12.90
N LYS A 337 -19.55 9.21 -12.14
CA LYS A 337 -19.14 9.45 -10.75
C LYS A 337 -18.02 10.49 -10.68
N PHE A 338 -17.06 10.43 -11.61
CA PHE A 338 -16.00 11.42 -11.71
C PHE A 338 -16.55 12.83 -11.96
N VAL A 339 -17.47 12.96 -12.92
CA VAL A 339 -18.09 14.26 -13.24
C VAL A 339 -18.88 14.80 -12.05
N LYS A 340 -19.63 13.95 -11.34
CA LYS A 340 -20.32 14.35 -10.11
C LYS A 340 -19.33 14.90 -9.07
N ASN A 341 -18.30 14.15 -8.72
CA ASN A 341 -17.32 14.58 -7.71
C ASN A 341 -16.68 15.94 -8.04
N ILE A 342 -16.37 16.20 -9.31
CA ILE A 342 -15.83 17.51 -9.73
C ILE A 342 -16.84 18.62 -9.48
N PHE A 343 -18.07 18.46 -9.95
CA PHE A 343 -19.08 19.52 -9.84
C PHE A 343 -19.61 19.71 -8.41
N GLU A 344 -19.58 18.66 -7.59
CA GLU A 344 -19.82 18.74 -6.14
C GLU A 344 -18.73 19.62 -5.49
N GLY A 345 -17.44 19.33 -5.70
CA GLY A 345 -16.35 20.15 -5.15
C GLY A 345 -16.37 21.61 -5.61
N ILE A 346 -16.66 21.85 -6.90
CA ILE A 346 -16.85 23.20 -7.44
C ILE A 346 -18.03 23.92 -6.74
N HIS A 347 -19.11 23.21 -6.45
CA HIS A 347 -20.28 23.78 -5.77
C HIS A 347 -20.00 24.09 -4.31
N GLU A 348 -19.33 23.19 -3.59
CA GLU A 348 -18.92 23.39 -2.21
C GLU A 348 -18.03 24.64 -2.06
N GLU A 349 -17.06 24.81 -2.95
CA GLU A 349 -16.21 26.02 -2.98
C GLU A 349 -17.03 27.29 -3.27
N SER A 350 -18.03 27.19 -4.15
CA SER A 350 -18.95 28.30 -4.44
C SER A 350 -19.74 28.71 -3.20
N ILE A 351 -20.25 27.73 -2.44
CA ILE A 351 -20.99 27.97 -1.19
C ILE A 351 -20.07 28.61 -0.15
N ARG A 352 -18.85 28.09 0.02
CA ARG A 352 -17.87 28.63 0.98
C ARG A 352 -17.64 30.12 0.75
N GLN A 353 -17.36 30.51 -0.50
CA GLN A 353 -17.17 31.93 -0.85
C GLN A 353 -18.45 32.77 -0.69
N GLN A 354 -19.63 32.25 -1.06
CA GLN A 354 -20.91 32.95 -0.86
C GLN A 354 -21.19 33.20 0.63
N MET A 355 -20.92 32.22 1.49
CA MET A 355 -21.09 32.34 2.94
C MET A 355 -20.15 33.39 3.53
N GLU A 356 -18.89 33.46 3.09
CA GLU A 356 -17.96 34.51 3.54
C GLU A 356 -18.47 35.92 3.24
N ILE A 357 -19.11 36.14 2.08
CA ILE A 357 -19.65 37.45 1.68
C ILE A 357 -20.89 37.81 2.51
N ILE A 358 -21.78 36.85 2.73
CA ILE A 358 -23.00 37.06 3.50
C ILE A 358 -22.67 37.33 4.97
N ASN A 359 -21.69 36.61 5.54
CA ASN A 359 -21.34 36.70 6.96
C ASN A 359 -20.36 37.86 7.30
N LYS A 360 -19.71 38.51 6.33
CA LYS A 360 -18.70 39.57 6.58
C LYS A 360 -19.22 40.88 7.22
N GLN A 361 -20.52 41.00 7.52
CA GLN A 361 -21.11 42.13 8.25
C GLN A 361 -22.29 41.67 9.12
N SER A 362 -22.06 40.68 9.98
CA SER A 362 -22.87 40.47 11.19
C SER A 362 -22.12 41.00 12.40
#